data_AF-A0A292II90-F1
#
_entry.id   AF-A0A292II90-F1
#
_cell.length_a   1.000
_cell.length_b   1.000
_cell.length_c   1.000
_cell.angle_alpha   90.00
_cell.angle_beta   90.00
_cell.angle_gamma   90.00
#
_symmetry.space_group_name_H-M   'P 1'
#
loop_
_entity.id
_entity.type
_entity.pdbx_description
1 polymer ?
#
loop_
_entity_poly.entity_id
_entity_poly.type
_entity_poly.pdbx_seq_one_letter_code
_entity_poly.pdbx_strand_id
1 'polypeptide(L)'
;MAEKDNDTEFQKLVLKQLKELTENSKKTTQSVQNIKTALKKEINRTNQKIDKTKIELKKEIDNNKVELKKEIKKTNQKIDSTKIELKKEIDNNKVELKKEIDTTNQKVDKLDKKIDNTKSELKKEIDKTNQKVDKLDQKVDDGIAALHDRIDSYHLSTELPPPPPVQKLYKLMKNIVVVHIDTSWNQHKLELLIKQIYQDFGHLKKKKVGYVQFRVEANIIEFVEKYLETIEFSKDYQYLIDHETDESKRI
;
A
#
# COMPACT_ATOMS: atom_id res chain seq x y z
N MET A 1 -107.17 -38.77 105.67
CA MET A 1 -107.59 -37.60 104.86
C MET A 1 -106.44 -36.92 104.12
N ALA A 2 -105.18 -36.99 104.59
CA ALA A 2 -104.04 -36.30 103.96
C ALA A 2 -103.56 -36.87 102.60
N GLU A 3 -103.67 -38.17 102.35
CA GLU A 3 -103.20 -38.78 101.07
C GLU A 3 -104.02 -38.37 99.84
N LYS A 4 -105.33 -38.17 99.98
CA LYS A 4 -106.22 -37.81 98.87
C LYS A 4 -106.05 -36.36 98.40
N ASP A 5 -105.61 -35.48 99.30
CA ASP A 5 -105.38 -34.06 99.02
C ASP A 5 -104.05 -33.85 98.26
N ASN A 6 -103.02 -34.62 98.62
CA ASN A 6 -101.71 -34.60 97.94
C ASN A 6 -101.79 -35.09 96.48
N ASP A 7 -102.60 -36.12 96.20
CA ASP A 7 -102.81 -36.63 94.84
C ASP A 7 -103.54 -35.60 93.95
N THR A 8 -104.45 -34.82 94.54
CA THR A 8 -105.20 -33.77 93.82
C THR A 8 -104.30 -32.55 93.48
N GLU A 9 -103.41 -32.15 94.39
CA GLU A 9 -102.38 -31.13 94.15
C GLU A 9 -101.39 -31.55 93.04
N PHE A 10 -100.93 -32.80 93.06
CA PHE A 10 -100.05 -33.35 92.03
C PHE A 10 -100.72 -33.35 90.64
N GLN A 11 -101.97 -33.82 90.54
CA GLN A 11 -102.72 -33.79 89.29
C GLN A 11 -102.91 -32.37 88.74
N LYS A 12 -103.20 -31.38 89.60
CA LYS A 12 -103.28 -29.96 89.17
C LYS A 12 -101.95 -29.43 88.63
N LEU A 13 -100.84 -29.79 89.26
CA LEU A 13 -99.50 -29.39 88.83
C LEU A 13 -99.16 -29.99 87.45
N VAL A 14 -99.41 -31.29 87.26
CA VAL A 14 -99.23 -31.98 85.97
C VAL A 14 -100.07 -31.32 84.89
N LEU A 15 -101.33 -31.00 85.18
CA LEU A 15 -102.25 -30.39 84.22
C LEU A 15 -101.81 -28.97 83.84
N LYS A 16 -101.23 -28.21 84.78
CA LYS A 16 -100.61 -26.89 84.51
C LYS A 16 -99.41 -27.03 83.58
N GLN A 17 -98.49 -27.96 83.86
CA GLN A 17 -97.31 -28.21 83.02
C GLN A 17 -97.70 -28.67 81.61
N LEU A 18 -98.71 -29.54 81.47
CA LEU A 18 -99.22 -29.98 80.16
C LEU A 18 -99.81 -28.82 79.35
N LYS A 19 -100.51 -27.88 79.99
CA LYS A 19 -101.01 -26.66 79.32
C LYS A 19 -99.86 -25.76 78.85
N GLU A 20 -98.85 -25.53 79.69
CA GLU A 20 -97.65 -24.76 79.32
C GLU A 20 -96.90 -25.41 78.16
N LEU A 21 -96.69 -26.73 78.20
CA LEU A 21 -96.08 -27.50 77.10
C LEU A 21 -96.89 -27.39 75.80
N THR A 22 -98.21 -27.47 75.89
CA THR A 22 -99.10 -27.33 74.71
C THR A 22 -98.97 -25.94 74.09
N GLU A 23 -98.95 -24.89 74.90
CA GLU A 23 -98.81 -23.51 74.43
C GLU A 23 -97.42 -23.25 73.82
N ASN A 24 -96.36 -23.78 74.45
CA ASN A 24 -95.01 -23.72 73.90
C ASN A 24 -94.90 -24.47 72.56
N SER A 25 -95.51 -25.65 72.44
CA SER A 25 -95.56 -26.41 71.20
C SER A 25 -96.25 -25.63 70.07
N LYS A 26 -97.37 -24.93 70.36
CA LYS A 26 -98.04 -24.03 69.40
C LYS A 26 -97.15 -22.88 68.97
N LYS A 27 -96.48 -22.20 69.91
CA LYS A 27 -95.55 -21.10 69.61
C LYS A 27 -94.37 -21.57 68.75
N THR A 28 -93.78 -22.71 69.08
CA THR A 28 -92.71 -23.32 68.29
C THR A 28 -93.19 -23.67 66.87
N THR A 29 -94.37 -24.28 66.74
CA THR A 29 -94.96 -24.61 65.44
C THR A 29 -95.17 -23.36 64.58
N GLN A 30 -95.70 -22.28 65.18
CA GLN A 30 -95.89 -21.01 64.49
C GLN A 30 -94.55 -20.39 64.06
N SER A 31 -93.55 -20.41 64.94
CA SER A 31 -92.20 -19.91 64.63
C SER A 31 -91.58 -20.67 63.45
N VAL A 32 -91.66 -22.01 63.47
CA VAL A 32 -91.18 -22.87 62.38
C VAL A 32 -91.90 -22.54 61.06
N GLN A 33 -93.22 -22.33 61.09
CA GLN A 33 -93.98 -21.97 59.89
C GLN A 33 -93.59 -20.59 59.33
N ASN A 34 -93.34 -19.62 60.22
CA ASN A 34 -92.86 -18.29 59.84
C ASN A 34 -91.46 -18.38 59.18
N ILE A 35 -90.53 -19.13 59.78
CA ILE A 35 -89.18 -19.37 59.25
C ILE A 35 -89.26 -20.05 57.88
N LYS A 36 -90.06 -21.12 57.74
CA LYS A 36 -90.27 -21.82 56.47
C LYS A 36 -90.76 -20.87 55.37
N THR A 37 -91.69 -19.98 55.71
CA THR A 37 -92.24 -18.99 54.77
C THR A 37 -91.20 -17.94 54.38
N ALA A 38 -90.41 -17.46 55.34
CA ALA A 38 -89.32 -16.52 55.09
C ALA A 38 -88.23 -17.12 54.18
N LEU A 39 -87.76 -18.33 54.50
CA LEU A 39 -86.78 -19.05 53.69
C LEU A 39 -87.28 -19.30 52.25
N LYS A 40 -88.55 -19.70 52.08
CA LYS A 40 -89.13 -19.88 50.74
C LYS A 40 -89.12 -18.57 49.93
N LYS A 41 -89.40 -17.43 50.58
CA LYS A 41 -89.32 -16.12 49.93
C LYS A 41 -87.87 -15.75 49.55
N GLU A 42 -86.90 -16.01 50.42
CA GLU A 42 -85.49 -15.73 50.13
C GLU A 42 -84.95 -16.61 49.00
N ILE A 43 -85.23 -17.92 49.02
CA ILE A 43 -84.86 -18.84 47.94
C ILE A 43 -85.40 -18.34 46.60
N ASN A 44 -86.68 -17.94 46.55
CA ASN A 44 -87.28 -17.40 45.33
C ASN A 44 -86.59 -16.12 44.85
N ARG A 45 -86.26 -15.20 45.77
CA ARG A 45 -85.51 -13.96 45.42
C ARG A 45 -84.11 -14.27 44.89
N THR A 46 -83.41 -15.22 45.52
CA THR A 46 -82.07 -15.65 45.08
C THR A 46 -82.12 -16.30 43.71
N ASN A 47 -83.08 -17.20 43.45
CA ASN A 47 -83.26 -17.80 42.14
C ASN A 47 -83.53 -16.76 41.05
N GLN A 48 -84.40 -15.78 41.33
CA GLN A 48 -84.65 -14.67 40.39
C GLN A 48 -83.40 -13.83 40.12
N LYS A 49 -82.55 -13.59 41.12
CA LYS A 49 -81.26 -12.90 40.92
C LYS A 49 -80.32 -13.74 40.05
N ILE A 50 -80.20 -15.04 40.32
CA ILE A 50 -79.38 -15.96 39.53
C ILE A 50 -79.81 -15.97 38.06
N ASP A 51 -81.12 -16.07 37.79
CA ASP A 51 -81.64 -16.07 36.43
C ASP A 51 -81.34 -14.77 35.68
N LYS A 52 -81.50 -13.62 36.36
CA LYS A 52 -81.15 -12.31 35.79
C LYS A 52 -79.66 -12.23 35.44
N THR A 53 -78.79 -12.57 36.38
CA THR A 53 -77.33 -12.56 36.16
C THR A 53 -76.93 -13.51 35.04
N LYS A 54 -77.53 -14.70 34.94
CA LYS A 54 -77.27 -15.65 33.86
C LYS A 54 -77.64 -15.09 32.49
N ILE A 55 -78.78 -14.38 32.39
CA ILE A 55 -79.22 -13.74 31.16
C ILE A 55 -78.28 -12.60 30.77
N GLU A 56 -77.87 -11.75 31.73
CA GLU A 56 -76.94 -10.64 31.50
C GLU A 56 -75.58 -11.13 31.02
N LEU A 57 -74.98 -12.11 31.72
CA LEU A 57 -73.70 -12.70 31.33
C LEU A 57 -73.77 -13.34 29.94
N LYS A 58 -74.86 -14.02 29.60
CA LYS A 58 -75.03 -14.60 28.26
C LYS A 58 -75.05 -13.52 27.18
N LYS A 59 -75.77 -12.42 27.41
CA LYS A 59 -75.81 -11.28 26.49
C LYS A 59 -74.44 -10.64 26.32
N GLU A 60 -73.69 -10.45 27.41
CA GLU A 60 -72.35 -9.88 27.38
C GLU A 60 -71.38 -10.77 26.59
N ILE A 61 -71.42 -12.09 26.83
CA ILE A 61 -70.61 -13.07 26.08
C ILE A 61 -70.95 -13.02 24.58
N ASP A 62 -72.23 -12.98 24.22
CA ASP A 62 -72.66 -12.94 22.82
C ASP A 62 -72.21 -11.63 22.14
N ASN A 63 -72.32 -10.49 22.84
CA ASN A 63 -71.85 -9.19 22.35
C ASN A 63 -70.33 -9.17 22.15
N ASN A 64 -69.57 -9.61 23.14
CA ASN A 64 -68.11 -9.69 23.06
C ASN A 64 -67.66 -10.60 21.92
N LYS A 65 -68.36 -11.73 21.69
CA LYS A 65 -68.09 -12.63 20.57
C LYS A 65 -68.31 -11.96 19.21
N VAL A 66 -69.34 -11.14 19.07
CA VAL A 66 -69.60 -10.38 17.84
C VAL A 66 -68.53 -9.32 17.62
N GLU A 67 -68.15 -8.58 18.66
CA GLU A 67 -67.13 -7.55 18.59
C GLU A 67 -65.75 -8.13 18.23
N LEU A 68 -65.32 -9.19 18.91
CA LEU A 68 -64.07 -9.88 18.61
C LEU A 68 -64.04 -10.41 17.17
N LYS A 69 -65.14 -10.95 16.65
CA LYS A 69 -65.23 -11.36 15.23
C LYS A 69 -65.06 -10.18 14.28
N LYS A 70 -65.60 -9.01 14.60
CA LYS A 70 -65.43 -7.79 13.79
C LYS A 70 -63.97 -7.33 13.79
N GLU A 71 -63.33 -7.30 14.96
CA GLU A 71 -61.92 -6.89 15.09
C GLU A 71 -60.97 -7.87 14.40
N ILE A 72 -61.22 -9.18 14.50
CA ILE A 72 -60.47 -10.20 13.75
C ILE A 72 -60.61 -9.96 12.24
N LYS A 73 -61.83 -9.71 11.75
CA LYS A 73 -62.06 -9.44 10.32
C LYS A 73 -61.32 -8.19 9.85
N LYS A 74 -61.38 -7.09 10.61
CA LYS A 74 -60.63 -5.86 10.30
C LYS A 74 -59.12 -6.10 10.28
N THR A 75 -58.61 -6.85 11.26
CA THR A 75 -57.19 -7.18 11.36
C THR A 75 -56.72 -8.00 10.16
N ASN A 76 -57.49 -9.02 9.77
CA ASN A 76 -57.19 -9.83 8.59
C ASN A 76 -57.20 -8.99 7.31
N GLN A 77 -58.16 -8.08 7.14
CA GLN A 77 -58.18 -7.15 6.01
C GLN A 77 -56.95 -6.25 5.96
N LYS A 78 -56.48 -5.74 7.10
CA LYS A 78 -55.23 -4.96 7.17
C LYS A 78 -54.02 -5.80 6.77
N ILE A 79 -53.93 -7.03 7.27
CA ILE A 79 -52.84 -7.97 6.93
C ILE A 79 -52.81 -8.24 5.43
N ASP A 80 -53.97 -8.52 4.82
CA ASP A 80 -54.06 -8.79 3.37
C ASP A 80 -53.64 -7.57 2.55
N SER A 81 -54.11 -6.37 2.92
CA SER A 81 -53.71 -5.11 2.26
C SER A 81 -52.20 -4.86 2.36
N THR A 82 -51.62 -4.98 3.55
CA THR A 82 -50.17 -4.81 3.75
C THR A 82 -49.38 -5.85 2.96
N LYS A 83 -49.84 -7.10 2.89
CA LYS A 83 -49.19 -8.16 2.09
C LYS A 83 -49.19 -7.83 0.60
N ILE A 84 -50.29 -7.29 0.06
CA ILE A 84 -50.39 -6.87 -1.34
C ILE A 84 -49.44 -5.69 -1.62
N GLU A 85 -49.42 -4.70 -0.72
CA GLU A 85 -48.55 -3.53 -0.84
C GLU A 85 -47.07 -3.91 -0.84
N LEU A 86 -46.64 -4.70 0.15
CA LEU A 86 -45.26 -5.20 0.22
C LEU A 86 -44.86 -6.01 -1.01
N LYS A 87 -45.77 -6.85 -1.53
CA LYS A 87 -45.49 -7.61 -2.76
C LYS A 87 -45.26 -6.68 -3.95
N LYS A 88 -46.08 -5.64 -4.08
CA LYS A 88 -45.95 -4.65 -5.15
C LYS A 88 -44.64 -3.85 -5.02
N GLU A 89 -44.26 -3.46 -3.81
CA GLU A 89 -43.01 -2.75 -3.55
C GLU A 89 -41.79 -3.63 -3.90
N ILE A 90 -41.80 -4.91 -3.49
CA ILE A 90 -40.76 -5.87 -3.85
C ILE A 90 -40.65 -6.05 -5.36
N ASP A 91 -41.78 -6.20 -6.06
CA ASP A 91 -41.80 -6.37 -7.51
C ASP A 91 -41.27 -5.11 -8.23
N ASN A 92 -41.64 -3.92 -7.76
CA ASN A 92 -41.13 -2.65 -8.30
C ASN A 92 -39.61 -2.51 -8.09
N ASN A 93 -39.13 -2.74 -6.85
CA ASN A 93 -37.71 -2.65 -6.52
C ASN A 93 -36.89 -3.64 -7.35
N LYS A 94 -37.41 -4.85 -7.60
CA LYS A 94 -36.76 -5.85 -8.46
C LYS A 94 -36.63 -5.36 -9.90
N VAL A 95 -37.65 -4.68 -10.44
CA VAL A 95 -37.61 -4.10 -11.79
C VAL A 95 -36.60 -2.95 -11.87
N GLU A 96 -36.57 -2.07 -10.87
CA GLU A 96 -35.63 -0.94 -10.81
C GLU A 96 -34.18 -1.43 -10.72
N LEU A 97 -33.89 -2.34 -9.79
CA LEU A 97 -32.56 -2.94 -9.66
C LEU A 97 -32.11 -3.62 -10.96
N LYS A 98 -33.00 -4.33 -11.65
CA LYS A 98 -32.68 -4.95 -12.94
C LYS A 98 -32.28 -3.90 -13.99
N LYS A 99 -33.00 -2.77 -14.07
CA LYS A 99 -32.66 -1.67 -14.98
C LYS A 99 -31.32 -1.02 -14.65
N GLU A 100 -31.01 -0.85 -13.37
CA GLU A 100 -29.72 -0.31 -12.93
C GLU A 100 -28.56 -1.24 -13.26
N ILE A 101 -28.74 -2.55 -13.06
CA ILE A 101 -27.77 -3.58 -13.46
C ILE A 101 -27.56 -3.55 -14.97
N ASP A 102 -28.63 -3.55 -15.77
CA ASP A 102 -28.54 -3.50 -17.23
C ASP A 102 -27.81 -2.23 -17.71
N THR A 103 -28.10 -1.08 -17.08
CA THR A 103 -27.42 0.19 -17.38
C THR A 103 -25.94 0.14 -17.03
N THR A 104 -25.60 -0.48 -15.90
CA THR A 104 -24.21 -0.64 -15.45
C THR A 104 -23.44 -1.56 -16.40
N ASN A 105 -24.02 -2.70 -16.78
CA ASN A 105 -23.42 -3.61 -17.76
C ASN A 105 -23.15 -2.92 -19.10
N GLN A 106 -24.09 -2.11 -19.60
CA GLN A 106 -23.86 -1.33 -20.82
C GLN A 106 -22.70 -0.32 -20.69
N LYS A 107 -22.49 0.26 -19.51
CA LYS A 107 -21.34 1.15 -19.25
C LYS A 107 -20.03 0.36 -19.24
N VAL A 108 -20.02 -0.83 -18.63
CA VAL A 108 -18.86 -1.74 -18.63
C VAL A 108 -18.51 -2.13 -20.06
N ASP A 109 -19.47 -2.59 -20.87
CA ASP A 109 -19.23 -2.96 -22.28
C ASP A 109 -18.64 -1.81 -23.09
N LYS A 110 -19.09 -0.57 -22.84
CA LYS A 110 -18.54 0.63 -23.49
C LYS A 110 -17.11 0.92 -23.06
N LEU A 111 -16.80 0.74 -21.77
CA LEU A 111 -15.45 0.92 -21.25
C LEU A 111 -14.49 -0.14 -21.79
N ASP A 112 -14.92 -1.41 -21.85
CA ASP A 112 -14.11 -2.50 -22.41
C ASP A 112 -13.74 -2.22 -23.87
N LYS A 113 -14.72 -1.80 -24.70
CA LYS A 113 -14.43 -1.37 -26.08
C LYS A 113 -13.47 -0.20 -26.16
N LYS A 114 -13.56 0.77 -25.24
CA LYS A 114 -12.64 1.92 -25.20
C LYS A 114 -11.23 1.49 -24.81
N ILE A 115 -11.11 0.55 -23.88
CA ILE A 115 -9.83 -0.05 -23.45
C ILE A 115 -9.20 -0.79 -24.63
N ASP A 116 -9.95 -1.62 -25.34
CA ASP A 116 -9.46 -2.36 -26.51
C ASP A 116 -9.00 -1.41 -27.64
N ASN A 117 -9.77 -0.36 -27.92
CA ASN A 117 -9.39 0.66 -28.90
C ASN A 117 -8.10 1.37 -28.48
N THR A 118 -8.02 1.83 -27.23
CA THR A 118 -6.81 2.49 -26.70
C THR A 118 -5.59 1.59 -26.79
N LYS A 119 -5.75 0.31 -26.43
CA LYS A 119 -4.68 -0.70 -26.51
C LYS A 119 -4.20 -0.89 -27.95
N SER A 120 -5.13 -0.94 -28.92
CA SER A 120 -4.83 -1.06 -30.34
C SER A 120 -4.09 0.18 -30.88
N GLU A 121 -4.53 1.38 -30.51
CA GLU A 121 -3.87 2.64 -30.87
C GLU A 121 -2.46 2.74 -30.29
N LEU A 122 -2.30 2.44 -29.00
CA LEU A 122 -0.99 2.41 -28.35
C LEU A 122 -0.05 1.41 -29.01
N LYS A 123 -0.53 0.21 -29.36
CA LYS A 123 0.28 -0.78 -30.08
C LYS A 123 0.76 -0.22 -31.42
N LYS A 124 -0.10 0.43 -32.19
CA LYS A 124 0.28 1.06 -33.47
C LYS A 124 1.33 2.17 -33.29
N GLU A 125 1.20 3.00 -32.26
CA GLU A 125 2.17 4.06 -31.99
C GLU A 125 3.52 3.51 -31.52
N ILE A 126 3.52 2.43 -30.72
CA ILE A 126 4.73 1.69 -30.37
C ILE A 126 5.39 1.10 -31.62
N ASP A 127 4.62 0.41 -32.48
CA ASP A 127 5.15 -0.18 -33.72
C ASP A 127 5.77 0.88 -34.64
N LYS A 128 5.12 2.04 -34.79
CA LYS A 128 5.68 3.18 -35.55
C LYS A 128 6.97 3.72 -34.93
N THR A 129 7.04 3.78 -33.60
CA THR A 129 8.21 4.26 -32.87
C THR A 129 9.37 3.29 -33.04
N ASN A 130 9.13 1.99 -32.89
CA ASN A 130 10.13 0.95 -33.15
C ASN A 130 10.67 1.02 -34.57
N GLN A 131 9.81 1.18 -35.59
CA GLN A 131 10.27 1.37 -36.98
C GLN A 131 11.15 2.60 -37.18
N LYS A 132 10.92 3.69 -36.42
CA LYS A 132 11.80 4.87 -36.47
C LYS A 132 13.14 4.60 -35.80
N VAL A 133 13.14 3.86 -34.69
CA VAL A 133 14.37 3.43 -33.99
C VAL A 133 15.18 2.53 -34.91
N ASP A 134 14.59 1.48 -35.51
CA ASP A 134 15.27 0.59 -36.44
C ASP A 134 15.95 1.35 -37.60
N LYS A 135 15.26 2.37 -38.14
CA LYS A 135 15.82 3.24 -39.20
C LYS A 135 16.96 4.14 -38.73
N LEU A 136 16.94 4.56 -37.47
CA LEU A 136 18.03 5.34 -36.88
C LEU A 136 19.23 4.45 -36.60
N ASP A 137 19.01 3.27 -36.05
CA ASP A 137 20.05 2.27 -35.81
C ASP A 137 20.76 1.91 -37.12
N GLN A 138 20.01 1.64 -38.19
CA GLN A 138 20.59 1.40 -39.52
C GLN A 138 21.45 2.57 -40.02
N LYS A 139 20.99 3.82 -39.86
CA LYS A 139 21.77 5.01 -40.25
C LYS A 139 23.05 5.16 -39.44
N VAL A 140 23.02 4.79 -38.15
CA VAL A 140 24.19 4.81 -37.27
C VAL A 140 25.18 3.75 -37.74
N ASP A 141 24.73 2.53 -38.01
CA ASP A 141 25.57 1.44 -38.53
C ASP A 141 26.22 1.82 -39.87
N ASP A 142 25.44 2.35 -40.82
CA ASP A 142 25.93 2.83 -42.12
C ASP A 142 26.99 3.94 -41.94
N GLY A 143 26.75 4.87 -41.00
CA GLY A 143 27.67 5.95 -40.67
C GLY A 143 28.98 5.45 -40.06
N ILE A 144 28.91 4.47 -39.17
CA ILE A 144 30.08 3.81 -38.57
C ILE A 144 30.90 3.09 -39.66
N ALA A 145 30.23 2.34 -40.54
CA ALA A 145 30.90 1.65 -41.64
C ALA A 145 31.64 2.62 -42.57
N ALA A 146 30.99 3.72 -42.98
CA ALA A 146 31.61 4.75 -43.82
C ALA A 146 32.80 5.44 -43.15
N LEU A 147 32.75 5.63 -41.82
CA LEU A 147 33.88 6.16 -41.06
C LEU A 147 35.06 5.18 -41.01
N HIS A 148 34.81 3.88 -40.81
CA HIS A 148 35.86 2.86 -40.88
C HIS A 148 36.54 2.84 -42.25
N ASP A 149 35.77 2.81 -43.35
CA ASP A 149 36.32 2.83 -44.71
C ASP A 149 37.22 4.06 -44.94
N ARG A 150 36.79 5.22 -44.43
CA ARG A 150 37.56 6.46 -44.52
C ARG A 150 38.85 6.38 -43.70
N ILE A 151 38.81 5.84 -42.48
CA ILE A 151 40.00 5.63 -41.64
C ILE A 151 41.00 4.70 -42.33
N ASP A 152 40.53 3.56 -42.86
CA ASP A 152 41.38 2.59 -43.55
C ASP A 152 42.08 3.20 -44.78
N SER A 153 41.39 4.09 -45.51
CA SER A 153 41.99 4.81 -46.64
C SER A 153 43.20 5.69 -46.24
N TYR A 154 43.22 6.24 -45.03
CA TYR A 154 44.34 7.03 -44.52
C TYR A 154 45.53 6.18 -44.05
N HIS A 155 45.31 4.90 -43.74
CA HIS A 155 46.37 4.00 -43.28
C HIS A 155 47.13 3.31 -44.42
N LEU A 156 46.71 3.45 -45.68
CA LEU A 156 47.33 2.78 -46.84
C LEU A 156 48.65 3.43 -47.34
N SER A 157 49.14 4.50 -46.72
CA SER A 157 50.36 5.20 -47.17
C SER A 157 51.29 5.53 -46.00
N THR A 158 51.95 4.53 -45.43
CA THR A 158 53.11 4.75 -44.55
C THR A 158 54.27 3.80 -44.86
N GLU A 159 54.74 3.79 -46.11
CA GLU A 159 56.19 3.63 -46.32
C GLU A 159 56.84 4.98 -46.01
N LEU A 160 57.00 5.28 -44.72
CA LEU A 160 57.85 6.38 -44.30
C LEU A 160 59.29 6.00 -44.63
N PRO A 161 60.06 6.84 -45.38
CA PRO A 161 61.47 6.59 -45.58
C PRO A 161 62.18 6.58 -44.21
N PRO A 162 63.24 5.76 -44.04
CA PRO A 162 63.95 5.69 -42.77
C PRO A 162 64.43 7.09 -42.38
N PRO A 163 64.21 7.52 -41.12
CA PRO A 163 64.64 8.85 -40.69
C PRO A 163 66.15 8.99 -40.90
N PRO A 164 66.62 10.18 -41.34
CA PRO A 164 68.05 10.41 -41.54
C PRO A 164 68.81 10.19 -40.22
N PRO A 165 70.04 9.63 -40.26
CA PRO A 165 70.82 9.38 -39.06
C PRO A 165 71.12 10.70 -38.34
N VAL A 166 70.55 10.88 -37.15
CA VAL A 166 70.82 12.04 -36.31
C VAL A 166 72.28 11.97 -35.84
N GLN A 167 73.11 12.96 -36.21
CA GLN A 167 74.47 13.07 -35.68
C GLN A 167 74.41 13.19 -34.16
N LYS A 168 75.15 12.33 -33.45
CA LYS A 168 75.21 12.37 -31.99
C LYS A 168 76.10 13.51 -31.53
N LEU A 169 75.55 14.41 -30.72
CA LEU A 169 76.27 15.52 -30.11
C LEU A 169 77.07 15.10 -28.86
N TYR A 170 77.12 13.80 -28.57
CA TYR A 170 77.82 13.21 -27.43
C TYR A 170 78.51 11.91 -27.85
N LYS A 171 79.48 11.47 -27.04
CA LYS A 171 80.10 10.13 -27.15
C LYS A 171 79.74 9.29 -25.94
N LEU A 172 79.19 8.10 -26.15
CA LEU A 172 78.97 7.14 -25.07
C LEU A 172 80.24 6.33 -24.86
N MET A 173 80.91 6.53 -23.72
CA MET A 173 82.08 5.75 -23.30
C MET A 173 81.68 4.89 -22.11
N LYS A 174 81.51 3.57 -22.34
CA LYS A 174 80.95 2.62 -21.37
C LYS A 174 79.56 3.08 -20.89
N ASN A 175 79.45 3.56 -19.65
CA ASN A 175 78.24 4.07 -19.03
C ASN A 175 78.27 5.59 -18.83
N ILE A 176 79.24 6.31 -19.42
CA ILE A 176 79.37 7.76 -19.28
C ILE A 176 79.06 8.41 -20.63
N VAL A 177 78.15 9.38 -20.60
CA VAL A 177 77.85 10.23 -21.76
C VAL A 177 78.80 11.42 -21.70
N VAL A 178 79.77 11.48 -22.60
CA VAL A 178 80.76 12.56 -22.65
C VAL A 178 80.36 13.57 -23.73
N VAL A 179 80.29 14.83 -23.34
CA VAL A 179 79.95 15.96 -24.21
C VAL A 179 81.09 16.95 -24.17
N HIS A 180 81.56 17.37 -25.35
CA HIS A 180 82.55 18.42 -25.50
C HIS A 180 81.86 19.71 -25.92
N ILE A 181 81.98 20.75 -25.09
CA ILE A 181 81.34 22.04 -25.29
C ILE A 181 82.44 23.10 -25.39
N ASP A 182 82.63 23.57 -26.62
CA ASP A 182 83.53 24.66 -26.99
C ASP A 182 82.79 26.00 -27.09
N THR A 183 83.53 27.11 -27.22
CA THR A 183 82.96 28.46 -27.33
C THR A 183 81.99 28.70 -28.51
N SER A 184 81.87 27.79 -29.48
CA SER A 184 80.86 27.87 -30.55
C SER A 184 79.45 27.45 -30.11
N TRP A 185 79.29 26.89 -28.91
CA TRP A 185 78.00 26.41 -28.44
C TRP A 185 77.10 27.55 -27.96
N ASN A 186 75.86 27.51 -28.44
CA ASN A 186 74.79 28.40 -28.00
C ASN A 186 73.67 27.60 -27.31
N GLN A 187 72.69 28.32 -26.76
CA GLN A 187 71.59 27.71 -26.01
C GLN A 187 70.79 26.70 -26.87
N HIS A 188 70.59 26.98 -28.16
CA HIS A 188 69.87 26.08 -29.06
C HIS A 188 70.60 24.74 -29.25
N LYS A 189 71.93 24.78 -29.39
CA LYS A 189 72.75 23.57 -29.53
C LYS A 189 72.76 22.73 -28.24
N LEU A 190 72.76 23.39 -27.07
CA LEU A 190 72.55 22.72 -25.78
C LEU A 190 71.16 22.08 -25.70
N GLU A 191 70.11 22.77 -26.12
CA GLU A 191 68.74 22.22 -26.10
C GLU A 191 68.61 20.97 -26.98
N LEU A 192 69.20 20.99 -28.18
CA LEU A 192 69.21 19.83 -29.07
C LEU A 192 69.96 18.64 -28.46
N LEU A 193 71.12 18.88 -27.86
CA LEU A 193 71.87 17.85 -27.13
C LEU A 193 71.03 17.23 -26.02
N ILE A 194 70.39 18.07 -25.18
CA ILE A 194 69.58 17.58 -24.06
C ILE A 194 68.40 16.75 -24.57
N LYS A 195 67.67 17.22 -25.59
CA LYS A 195 66.60 16.44 -26.22
C LYS A 195 67.11 15.08 -26.73
N GLN A 196 68.30 15.06 -27.35
CA GLN A 196 68.91 13.82 -27.82
C GLN A 196 69.27 12.88 -26.67
N ILE A 197 69.79 13.40 -25.56
CA ILE A 197 70.07 12.60 -24.36
C ILE A 197 68.77 12.01 -23.78
N TYR A 198 67.69 12.78 -23.66
CA TYR A 198 66.42 12.26 -23.16
C TYR A 198 65.75 11.26 -24.11
N GLN A 199 65.86 11.44 -25.43
CA GLN A 199 65.33 10.47 -26.40
C GLN A 199 66.13 9.16 -26.35
N ASP A 200 67.46 9.25 -26.35
CA ASP A 200 68.33 8.07 -26.40
C ASP A 200 68.40 7.32 -25.07
N PHE A 201 68.31 8.02 -23.93
CA PHE A 201 68.49 7.45 -22.60
C PHE A 201 67.26 7.54 -21.68
N GLY A 202 66.20 8.28 -22.03
CA GLY A 202 65.01 8.44 -21.17
C GLY A 202 64.26 7.13 -20.91
N HIS A 203 64.31 6.19 -21.85
CA HIS A 203 63.74 4.85 -21.68
C HIS A 203 64.61 3.93 -20.80
N LEU A 204 65.88 4.30 -20.58
CA LEU A 204 66.82 3.52 -19.79
C LEU A 204 66.63 3.87 -18.31
N LYS A 205 66.02 2.97 -17.55
CA LYS A 205 65.91 3.06 -16.07
C LYS A 205 67.27 3.51 -15.51
N LYS A 206 67.28 4.49 -14.58
CA LYS A 206 68.41 5.24 -13.94
C LYS A 206 69.73 4.49 -13.61
N LYS A 207 69.86 3.19 -13.90
CA LYS A 207 70.99 2.30 -13.61
C LYS A 207 71.92 1.99 -14.81
N LYS A 208 71.70 2.53 -16.02
CA LYS A 208 72.57 2.25 -17.20
C LYS A 208 73.50 3.38 -17.63
N VAL A 209 73.15 4.63 -17.37
CA VAL A 209 74.05 5.79 -17.50
C VAL A 209 74.51 6.14 -16.09
N GLY A 210 75.82 6.09 -15.84
CA GLY A 210 76.40 6.41 -14.54
C GLY A 210 76.33 7.91 -14.25
N TYR A 211 76.84 8.72 -15.18
CA TYR A 211 76.71 10.18 -15.16
C TYR A 211 76.96 10.77 -16.56
N VAL A 212 76.56 12.03 -16.76
CA VAL A 212 76.87 12.82 -17.95
C VAL A 212 78.06 13.73 -17.65
N GLN A 213 79.13 13.61 -18.42
CA GLN A 213 80.34 14.43 -18.28
C GLN A 213 80.34 15.52 -19.34
N PHE A 214 80.20 16.78 -18.91
CA PHE A 214 80.35 17.95 -19.76
C PHE A 214 81.79 18.45 -19.64
N ARG A 215 82.57 18.32 -20.70
CA ARG A 215 83.89 18.95 -20.83
C ARG A 215 83.70 20.29 -21.48
N VAL A 216 83.92 21.34 -20.72
CA VAL A 216 83.54 22.69 -21.11
C VAL A 216 84.76 23.60 -21.10
N GLU A 217 84.93 24.40 -22.15
CA GLU A 217 85.96 25.43 -22.17
C GLU A 217 85.69 26.52 -21.12
N ALA A 218 86.74 26.98 -20.44
CA ALA A 218 86.69 27.94 -19.31
C ALA A 218 85.70 29.10 -19.52
N ASN A 219 85.71 29.67 -20.72
CA ASN A 219 84.99 30.90 -21.06
C ASN A 219 83.46 30.74 -21.07
N ILE A 220 82.96 29.50 -21.10
CA ILE A 220 81.52 29.22 -21.21
C ILE A 220 81.02 28.27 -20.12
N ILE A 221 81.83 27.95 -19.11
CA ILE A 221 81.42 27.11 -17.97
C ILE A 221 80.19 27.68 -17.27
N GLU A 222 80.24 28.96 -16.87
CA GLU A 222 79.10 29.61 -16.18
C GLU A 222 77.82 29.59 -17.03
N PHE A 223 77.97 29.70 -18.36
CA PHE A 223 76.84 29.62 -19.28
C PHE A 223 76.20 28.23 -19.32
N VAL A 224 77.01 27.17 -19.36
CA VAL A 224 76.54 25.79 -19.35
C VAL A 224 75.95 25.42 -17.99
N GLU A 225 76.61 25.79 -16.89
CA GLU A 225 76.13 25.59 -15.52
C GLU A 225 74.73 26.19 -15.33
N LYS A 226 74.59 27.48 -15.65
CA LYS A 226 73.32 28.18 -15.54
C LYS A 226 72.23 27.56 -16.39
N TYR A 227 72.56 27.08 -17.59
CA TYR A 227 71.60 26.40 -18.46
C TYR A 227 71.12 25.07 -17.86
N LEU A 228 72.04 24.23 -17.37
CA LEU A 228 71.71 22.93 -16.77
C LEU A 228 70.92 23.07 -15.46
N GLU A 229 71.19 24.10 -14.68
CA GLU A 229 70.38 24.46 -13.51
C GLU A 229 68.97 24.90 -13.91
N THR A 230 68.84 25.74 -14.95
CA THR A 230 67.55 26.26 -15.43
C THR A 230 66.60 25.14 -15.87
N ILE A 231 67.14 24.08 -16.49
CA ILE A 231 66.35 22.91 -16.91
C ILE A 231 66.25 21.82 -15.83
N GLU A 232 66.79 22.07 -14.64
CA GLU A 232 66.83 21.12 -13.51
C GLU A 232 67.41 19.74 -13.88
N PHE A 233 68.44 19.70 -14.73
CA PHE A 233 68.96 18.46 -15.32
C PHE A 233 69.39 17.41 -14.27
N SER A 234 69.81 17.86 -13.09
CA SER A 234 70.20 17.02 -11.95
C SER A 234 69.08 16.14 -11.38
N LYS A 235 67.79 16.46 -11.62
CA LYS A 235 66.66 15.62 -11.18
C LYS A 235 66.63 14.26 -11.89
N ASP A 236 67.07 14.26 -13.14
CA ASP A 236 66.98 13.09 -14.02
C ASP A 236 68.32 12.38 -14.18
N TYR A 237 69.42 13.14 -14.31
CA TYR A 237 70.75 12.61 -14.52
C TYR A 237 71.78 13.20 -13.55
N GLN A 238 72.62 12.34 -12.99
CA GLN A 238 73.85 12.80 -12.33
C GLN A 238 74.80 13.34 -13.41
N TYR A 239 75.41 14.51 -13.19
CA TYR A 239 76.35 15.09 -14.14
C TYR A 239 77.58 15.69 -13.44
N LEU A 240 78.64 15.84 -14.23
CA LEU A 240 79.91 16.46 -13.84
C LEU A 240 80.29 17.46 -14.93
N ILE A 241 80.73 18.65 -14.52
CA ILE A 241 81.31 19.64 -15.44
C ILE A 241 82.79 19.72 -15.14
N ASP A 242 83.61 19.35 -16.12
CA ASP A 242 85.06 19.42 -16.04
C ASP A 242 85.56 20.52 -16.96
N HIS A 243 86.56 21.25 -16.49
CA HIS A 243 87.31 22.16 -17.34
C HIS A 243 88.17 21.35 -18.31
N GLU A 244 88.03 21.60 -19.62
CA GLU A 244 88.95 21.05 -20.60
C GLU A 244 90.31 21.71 -20.43
N THR A 245 91.17 21.11 -19.59
CA THR A 245 92.58 21.49 -19.51
C THR A 245 93.24 20.98 -20.76
N ASP A 246 93.69 21.91 -21.59
CA ASP A 246 94.40 21.68 -22.85
C ASP A 246 95.63 20.77 -22.63
N GLU A 247 95.43 19.46 -22.68
CA GLU A 247 96.53 18.47 -22.72
C GLU A 247 97.34 18.57 -24.04
N SER A 248 96.90 19.41 -24.98
CA SER A 248 97.67 19.79 -26.18
C SER A 248 98.78 20.82 -25.90
N LYS A 249 99.00 21.23 -24.64
CA LYS A 249 100.16 22.04 -24.19
C LYS A 249 101.11 21.32 -23.22
N ARG A 250 101.21 19.99 -23.34
CA ARG A 250 102.36 19.22 -22.83
C ARG A 250 103.00 18.40 -23.96
N ILE A 251 103.64 19.11 -24.89
CA ILE A 251 105.01 18.97 -25.41
C ILE A 251 105.12 19.87 -26.64
#